data_AF-A0A660XGP2-F1
#
_entry.id   AF-A0A660XGP2-F1
#
_cell.length_a   1.000
_cell.length_b   1.000
_cell.length_c   1.000
_cell.angle_alpha   90.00
_cell.angle_beta   90.00
_cell.angle_gamma   90.00
#
_symmetry.space_group_name_H-M   'P 1'
#
loop_
_entity.id
_entity.type
_entity.pdbx_description
1 polymer ?
#
loop_
_entity_poly.entity_id
_entity_poly.type
_entity_poly.pdbx_seq_one_letter_code
_entity_poly.pdbx_strand_id
1 'polypeptide(L)'
;MSLCRKVQELIPLYILRDCDNDEASKVREHLQGCNVCREYFQYVTQLYRSFEATEEVSVPEIGPEIVYNVNMRIDRFQRKRRVIAATIPSFALVFIALVVSIFLIQNVGDRASSSVSNMEFMQSVGLLGEVTDEAIYEALTNTSSVISDDLANTVDLKKEYLLYEFQNFPEIDISTILSIMSEDEFENFVGVLYASSL
;
A
#
# COMPACT_ATOMS: atom_id res chain seq x y z
N MET A 1 36.93 -13.54 14.26
CA MET A 1 36.23 -12.39 13.64
C MET A 1 35.69 -11.39 14.67
N SER A 2 35.06 -11.82 15.78
CA SER A 2 34.50 -10.89 16.79
C SER A 2 35.53 -9.96 17.45
N LEU A 3 36.75 -10.44 17.68
CA LEU A 3 37.82 -9.63 18.29
C LEU A 3 38.31 -8.50 17.38
N CYS A 4 38.47 -8.74 16.08
CA CYS A 4 38.92 -7.73 15.13
C CYS A 4 37.92 -6.57 15.06
N ARG A 5 36.61 -6.86 15.08
CA ARG A 5 35.56 -5.84 15.10
C ARG A 5 35.66 -4.95 16.35
N LYS A 6 35.83 -5.56 17.53
CA LYS A 6 36.00 -4.79 18.78
C LYS A 6 37.24 -3.90 18.74
N VAL A 7 38.36 -4.40 18.18
CA VAL A 7 39.58 -3.59 18.03
C VAL A 7 39.37 -2.47 17.02
N GLN A 8 38.67 -2.70 15.92
CA GLN A 8 38.32 -1.66 14.95
C GLN A 8 37.45 -0.56 15.56
N GLU A 9 36.51 -0.91 16.45
CA GLU A 9 35.70 0.06 17.21
C GLU A 9 36.56 0.90 18.18
N LEU A 10 37.63 0.33 18.74
CA LEU A 10 38.55 1.03 19.67
C LEU A 10 39.64 1.86 18.97
N ILE A 11 39.96 1.58 17.70
CA ILE A 11 41.04 2.25 16.97
C ILE A 11 40.88 3.79 16.90
N PRO A 12 39.70 4.35 16.61
CA PRO A 12 39.50 5.81 16.63
C PRO A 12 39.80 6.44 18.00
N LEU A 13 39.33 5.82 19.08
CA LEU A 13 39.57 6.27 20.45
C LEU A 13 41.05 6.19 20.82
N TYR A 14 41.72 5.12 20.39
CA TYR A 14 43.16 4.95 20.57
C TYR A 14 43.99 6.03 19.85
N ILE A 15 43.59 6.42 18.63
CA ILE A 15 44.24 7.51 17.87
C ILE A 15 44.07 8.85 18.60
N LEU A 16 42.87 9.13 19.12
CA LEU A 16 42.55 10.35 19.87
C LEU A 16 43.08 10.35 21.32
N ARG A 17 43.73 9.25 21.76
CA ARG A 17 44.19 9.04 23.15
C ARG A 17 43.08 9.11 24.20
N ASP A 18 41.86 8.71 23.81
CA ASP A 18 40.65 8.73 24.64
C ASP A 18 40.19 7.31 25.04
N CYS A 19 41.12 6.35 25.06
CA CYS A 19 40.86 4.99 25.54
C CYS A 19 41.62 4.71 26.83
N ASP A 20 41.05 3.89 27.70
CA ASP A 20 41.70 3.46 28.94
C ASP A 20 43.00 2.68 28.66
N ASN A 21 43.94 2.68 29.62
CA ASN A 21 45.25 2.04 29.47
C ASN A 21 45.15 0.53 29.11
N ASP A 22 44.14 -0.15 29.64
CA ASP A 22 43.89 -1.57 29.36
C ASP A 22 43.42 -1.81 27.93
N GLU A 23 42.55 -0.94 27.41
CA GLU A 23 42.07 -0.98 26.03
C GLU A 23 43.16 -0.61 25.04
N ALA A 24 43.93 0.43 25.35
CA ALA A 24 45.11 0.84 24.58
C ALA A 24 46.11 -0.31 24.43
N SER A 25 46.34 -1.07 25.51
CA SER A 25 47.24 -2.22 25.50
C SER A 25 46.72 -3.35 24.62
N LYS A 26 45.41 -3.66 24.71
CA LYS A 26 44.75 -4.67 23.85
C LYS A 26 44.83 -4.32 22.36
N VAL A 27 44.57 -3.05 22.02
CA VAL A 27 44.67 -2.57 20.63
C VAL A 27 46.11 -2.72 20.14
N ARG A 28 47.10 -2.29 20.93
CA ARG A 28 48.52 -2.37 20.58
C ARG A 28 48.98 -3.81 20.34
N GLU A 29 48.64 -4.72 21.25
CA GLU A 29 48.97 -6.14 21.13
C GLU A 29 48.33 -6.75 19.88
N HIS A 30 47.05 -6.45 19.63
CA HIS A 30 46.35 -6.99 18.46
C HIS A 30 46.94 -6.48 17.13
N LEU A 31 47.35 -5.20 17.06
CA LEU A 31 47.96 -4.61 15.87
C LEU A 31 49.33 -5.24 15.52
N GLN A 32 50.03 -5.82 16.50
CA GLN A 32 51.27 -6.58 16.25
C GLN A 32 51.01 -7.90 15.52
N GLY A 33 49.88 -8.57 15.81
CA GLY A 33 49.55 -9.88 15.24
C GLY A 33 48.58 -9.87 14.06
N CYS A 34 47.81 -8.80 13.84
CA CYS A 34 46.74 -8.77 12.85
C CYS A 34 46.98 -7.72 11.74
N ASN A 35 47.25 -8.19 10.52
CA ASN A 35 47.47 -7.31 9.36
C ASN A 35 46.23 -6.50 8.98
N VAL A 36 45.03 -7.10 9.03
CA VAL A 36 43.77 -6.41 8.67
C VAL A 36 43.51 -5.20 9.58
N CYS A 37 43.66 -5.37 10.89
CA CYS A 37 43.50 -4.28 11.84
C CYS A 37 44.60 -3.22 11.71
N ARG A 38 45.81 -3.62 11.28
CA ARG A 38 46.93 -2.69 11.04
C ARG A 38 46.70 -1.80 9.82
N GLU A 39 46.22 -2.37 8.72
CA GLU A 39 45.82 -1.61 7.53
C GLU A 39 44.70 -0.63 7.86
N TYR A 40 43.68 -1.08 8.59
CA TYR A 40 42.61 -0.20 9.06
C TYR A 40 43.11 0.93 9.95
N PHE A 41 44.01 0.64 10.91
CA PHE A 41 44.65 1.66 11.75
C PHE A 41 45.39 2.71 10.92
N GLN A 42 46.17 2.29 9.91
CA GLN A 42 46.88 3.21 9.02
C GLN A 42 45.92 4.09 8.22
N TYR A 43 44.85 3.50 7.68
CA TYR A 43 43.81 4.22 6.93
C TYR A 43 43.15 5.31 7.79
N VAL A 44 42.68 4.95 9.00
CA VAL A 44 42.03 5.90 9.91
C VAL A 44 43.01 6.97 10.36
N THR A 45 44.27 6.62 10.64
CA THR A 45 45.31 7.60 11.00
C THR A 45 45.57 8.61 9.87
N GLN A 46 45.62 8.16 8.62
CA GLN A 46 45.79 9.05 7.46
C GLN A 46 44.60 10.00 7.30
N LEU A 47 43.39 9.48 7.51
CA LEU A 47 42.16 10.27 7.48
C LEU A 47 42.17 11.36 8.58
N TYR A 48 42.55 11.02 9.82
CA TYR A 48 42.71 12.03 10.88
C TYR A 48 43.74 13.10 10.55
N ARG A 49 44.91 12.71 10.02
CA ARG A 49 45.92 13.68 9.58
C ARG A 49 45.42 14.60 8.48
N SER A 50 44.57 14.12 7.58
CA SER A 50 43.97 14.96 6.55
C SER A 50 43.02 16.02 7.13
N PHE A 51 42.31 15.68 8.20
CA PHE A 51 41.47 16.64 8.94
C PHE A 51 42.29 17.63 9.76
N GLU A 52 43.35 17.20 10.44
CA GLU A 52 44.26 18.11 11.17
C GLU A 52 45.03 19.04 10.24
N ALA A 53 45.36 18.57 9.02
CA ALA A 53 46.03 19.39 8.01
C ALA A 53 45.10 20.37 7.30
N THR A 54 43.78 20.24 7.49
CA THR A 54 42.86 21.28 7.06
C THR A 54 43.02 22.40 8.09
N GLU A 55 43.75 23.45 7.72
CA GLU A 55 43.87 24.69 8.49
C GLU A 55 42.54 25.00 9.16
N GLU A 56 42.61 25.32 10.45
CA GLU A 56 41.51 25.79 11.26
C GLU A 56 40.74 26.83 10.44
N VAL A 57 39.70 26.37 9.73
CA VAL A 57 38.92 27.22 8.85
C VAL A 57 38.24 28.13 9.85
N SER A 58 38.79 29.34 9.99
CA SER A 58 38.21 30.37 10.85
C SER A 58 36.75 30.40 10.46
N VAL A 59 35.88 29.92 11.34
CA VAL A 59 34.44 29.95 11.10
C VAL A 59 34.20 31.43 10.85
N PRO A 60 33.89 31.86 9.61
CA PRO A 60 33.72 33.27 9.34
C PRO A 60 32.66 33.71 10.34
N GLU A 61 32.90 34.76 11.12
CA GLU A 61 31.92 35.24 12.10
C GLU A 61 30.59 35.30 11.36
N ILE A 62 29.73 34.32 11.63
CA ILE A 62 28.52 34.10 10.85
C ILE A 62 27.63 35.23 11.31
N GLY A 63 27.72 36.35 10.61
CA GLY A 63 27.06 37.58 11.00
C GLY A 63 25.56 37.34 11.15
N PRO A 64 24.86 38.19 11.92
CA PRO A 64 23.41 38.09 12.13
C PRO A 64 22.62 38.00 10.82
N GLU A 65 23.21 38.45 9.70
CA GLU A 65 22.67 38.37 8.35
C GLU A 65 22.46 36.94 7.83
N ILE A 66 23.36 35.99 8.12
CA ILE A 66 23.19 34.59 7.68
C ILE A 66 22.07 33.93 8.49
N VAL A 67 22.04 34.15 9.80
CA VAL A 67 20.96 33.66 10.68
C VAL A 67 19.62 34.24 10.24
N TYR A 68 19.57 35.55 9.94
CA TYR A 68 18.40 36.21 9.41
C TYR A 68 17.93 35.60 8.07
N ASN A 69 18.85 35.37 7.14
CA ASN A 69 18.55 34.79 5.82
C ASN A 69 18.05 33.34 5.92
N VAL A 70 18.61 32.54 6.84
CA VAL A 70 18.15 31.17 7.11
C VAL A 70 16.74 31.19 7.71
N ASN A 71 16.50 32.01 8.73
CA ASN A 71 15.17 32.14 9.34
C ASN A 71 14.11 32.63 8.34
N MET A 72 14.44 33.62 7.51
CA MET A 72 13.56 34.11 6.44
C MET A 72 13.23 33.05 5.38
N ARG A 73 14.13 32.09 5.12
CA ARG A 73 13.83 30.95 4.25
C ARG A 73 12.90 29.96 4.95
N ILE A 74 13.19 29.60 6.19
CA ILE A 74 12.37 28.69 6.99
C ILE A 74 10.92 29.22 7.11
N ASP A 75 10.74 30.49 7.44
CA ASP A 75 9.43 31.13 7.57
C ASP A 75 8.65 31.12 6.25
N ARG A 76 9.33 31.37 5.11
CA ARG A 76 8.69 31.30 3.79
C ARG A 76 8.19 29.89 3.48
N PHE A 77 8.98 28.85 3.79
CA PHE A 77 8.54 27.47 3.58
C PHE A 77 7.38 27.08 4.50
N GLN A 78 7.43 27.47 5.77
CA GLN A 78 6.35 27.19 6.73
C GLN A 78 5.05 27.90 6.35
N ARG A 79 5.10 29.17 5.92
CA ARG A 79 3.92 29.90 5.45
C ARG A 79 3.30 29.25 4.22
N LYS A 80 4.11 28.87 3.22
CA LYS A 80 3.61 28.15 2.04
C LYS A 80 2.93 26.83 2.42
N ARG A 81 3.56 26.05 3.30
CA ARG A 81 2.99 24.78 3.77
C ARG A 81 1.67 24.97 4.52
N ARG A 82 1.56 26.02 5.34
CA ARG A 82 0.34 26.33 6.09
C ARG A 82 -0.81 26.76 5.18
N VAL A 83 -0.53 27.55 4.13
CA VAL A 83 -1.53 27.94 3.12
C VAL A 83 -2.01 26.72 2.34
N ILE A 84 -1.09 25.90 1.84
CA ILE A 84 -1.42 24.69 1.07
C ILE A 84 -2.24 23.70 1.92
N ALA A 85 -1.84 23.47 3.17
CA ALA A 85 -2.56 22.58 4.09
C ALA A 85 -3.99 23.08 4.42
N ALA A 86 -4.21 24.40 4.44
CA ALA A 86 -5.53 24.97 4.67
C ALA A 86 -6.44 24.91 3.42
N THR A 87 -5.87 25.05 2.22
CA THR A 87 -6.67 25.15 0.98
C THR A 87 -7.02 23.78 0.39
N ILE A 88 -6.11 22.80 0.43
CA ILE A 88 -6.32 21.46 -0.16
C ILE A 88 -7.63 20.78 0.29
N PRO A 89 -7.97 20.70 1.60
CA PRO A 89 -9.18 19.96 2.01
C PRO A 89 -10.47 20.62 1.50
N SER A 90 -10.49 21.94 1.32
CA SER A 90 -11.65 22.64 0.78
C SER A 90 -11.90 22.29 -0.70
N PHE A 91 -10.84 22.18 -1.50
CA PHE A 91 -10.95 21.78 -2.90
C PHE A 91 -11.32 20.30 -3.07
N ALA A 92 -10.84 19.43 -2.16
CA ALA A 92 -11.19 18.01 -2.19
C ALA A 92 -12.71 17.80 -1.99
N LEU A 93 -13.33 18.52 -1.05
CA LEU A 93 -14.78 18.43 -0.83
C LEU A 93 -15.60 18.90 -2.04
N VAL A 94 -15.20 20.01 -2.67
CA VAL A 94 -15.86 20.51 -3.88
C VAL A 94 -15.72 19.51 -5.03
N PHE A 95 -14.53 18.91 -5.20
CA PHE A 95 -14.29 17.91 -6.24
C PHE A 95 -15.14 16.64 -6.02
N ILE A 96 -15.20 16.13 -4.79
CA ILE A 96 -16.04 14.97 -4.44
C ILE A 96 -17.51 15.28 -4.73
N ALA A 97 -18.00 16.45 -4.31
CA ALA A 97 -19.38 16.86 -4.58
C ALA A 97 -19.68 16.93 -6.08
N LEU A 98 -18.73 17.39 -6.89
CA LEU A 98 -18.86 17.47 -8.35
C LEU A 98 -18.92 16.06 -8.97
N VAL A 99 -18.02 15.16 -8.57
CA VAL A 99 -18.01 13.75 -9.04
C VAL A 99 -19.31 13.03 -8.67
N VAL A 100 -19.76 13.16 -7.42
CA VAL A 100 -21.03 12.57 -6.96
C VAL A 100 -22.21 13.15 -7.74
N SER A 101 -22.22 14.45 -8.00
CA SER A 101 -23.28 15.08 -8.79
C SER A 101 -23.34 14.56 -10.22
N ILE A 102 -22.18 14.40 -10.89
CA ILE A 102 -22.12 13.80 -12.23
C ILE A 102 -22.63 12.36 -12.21
N PHE A 103 -22.18 11.56 -11.24
CA PHE A 103 -22.59 10.16 -11.11
C PHE A 103 -24.09 10.02 -10.85
N LEU A 104 -24.68 10.90 -10.04
CA LEU A 104 -26.12 10.93 -9.81
C LEU A 104 -26.88 11.32 -11.07
N ILE A 105 -26.39 12.30 -11.85
CA ILE A 105 -27.04 12.70 -13.11
C ILE A 105 -27.01 11.56 -14.13
N GLN A 106 -25.88 10.84 -14.25
CA GLN A 106 -25.76 9.69 -15.15
C GLN A 106 -26.67 8.54 -14.71
N ASN A 107 -26.61 8.13 -13.45
CA ASN A 107 -27.44 7.02 -12.96
C ASN A 107 -28.93 7.33 -12.93
N VAL A 108 -29.33 8.57 -12.64
CA VAL A 108 -30.75 8.98 -12.71
C VAL A 108 -31.20 9.09 -14.18
N GLY A 109 -30.33 9.55 -15.08
CA GLY A 109 -30.59 9.56 -16.53
C GLY A 109 -30.81 8.15 -17.08
N ASP A 110 -29.98 7.19 -16.68
CA ASP A 110 -30.10 5.78 -17.08
C ASP A 110 -31.33 5.10 -16.46
N ARG A 111 -31.74 5.53 -15.27
CA ARG A 111 -33.01 5.10 -14.64
C ARG A 111 -34.24 5.73 -15.29
N ALA A 112 -34.14 6.98 -15.78
CA ALA A 112 -35.24 7.63 -16.49
C ALA A 112 -35.48 6.97 -17.85
N SER A 113 -34.44 6.61 -18.59
CA SER A 113 -34.55 5.88 -19.86
C SER A 113 -35.02 4.43 -19.67
N SER A 114 -34.54 3.73 -18.64
CA SER A 114 -35.00 2.37 -18.31
C SER A 114 -36.39 2.31 -17.67
N SER A 115 -36.86 3.37 -17.00
CA SER A 115 -38.23 3.40 -16.44
C SER A 115 -39.31 3.47 -17.52
N VAL A 116 -39.04 4.10 -18.67
CA VAL A 116 -39.96 4.15 -19.80
C VAL A 116 -40.03 2.78 -20.51
N SER A 117 -38.91 2.04 -20.60
CA SER A 117 -38.91 0.67 -21.13
C SER A 117 -39.45 -0.39 -20.15
N ASN A 118 -39.25 -0.19 -18.85
CA ASN A 118 -39.72 -1.12 -17.81
C ASN A 118 -41.22 -0.97 -17.52
N MET A 119 -41.84 0.18 -17.86
CA MET A 119 -43.29 0.33 -17.75
C MET A 119 -44.04 -0.48 -18.83
N GLU A 120 -43.48 -0.62 -20.04
CA GLU A 120 -43.99 -1.55 -21.06
C GLU A 120 -43.71 -3.01 -20.68
N PHE A 121 -42.56 -3.32 -20.07
CA PHE A 121 -42.21 -4.68 -19.67
C PHE A 121 -42.98 -5.19 -18.44
N MET A 122 -43.25 -4.36 -17.42
CA MET A 122 -44.10 -4.80 -16.29
C MET A 122 -45.57 -5.01 -16.70
N GLN A 123 -46.05 -4.37 -17.76
CA GLN A 123 -47.38 -4.65 -18.31
C GLN A 123 -47.44 -6.00 -19.04
N SER A 124 -46.30 -6.50 -19.56
CA SER A 124 -46.22 -7.85 -20.16
C SER A 124 -45.92 -8.94 -19.13
N VAL A 125 -45.22 -8.62 -18.03
CA VAL A 125 -44.91 -9.57 -16.94
C VAL A 125 -46.01 -9.69 -15.89
N GLY A 126 -46.93 -8.72 -15.78
CA GLY A 126 -48.18 -8.88 -15.02
C GLY A 126 -49.10 -10.02 -15.53
N LEU A 127 -48.72 -10.68 -16.64
CA LEU A 127 -49.37 -11.86 -17.22
C LEU A 127 -48.64 -13.18 -16.92
N LEU A 128 -47.46 -13.15 -16.29
CA LEU A 128 -46.72 -14.34 -15.86
C LEU A 128 -46.57 -14.29 -14.34
N GLY A 129 -47.41 -15.08 -13.67
CA GLY A 129 -47.48 -15.16 -12.21
C GLY A 129 -46.19 -15.65 -11.55
N GLU A 130 -46.07 -15.29 -10.27
CA GLU A 130 -45.22 -15.90 -9.22
C GLU A 130 -44.13 -16.86 -9.72
N VAL A 131 -42.92 -16.35 -9.92
CA VAL A 131 -41.73 -17.19 -10.00
C VAL A 131 -41.39 -17.62 -8.57
N THR A 132 -41.61 -18.89 -8.26
CA THR A 132 -41.31 -19.50 -6.96
C THR A 132 -39.84 -19.91 -6.89
N ASP A 133 -39.28 -20.00 -5.67
CA ASP A 133 -37.89 -20.43 -5.39
C ASP A 133 -37.53 -21.78 -6.04
N GLU A 134 -38.55 -22.59 -6.34
CA GLU A 134 -38.45 -23.89 -7.01
C GLU A 134 -37.97 -23.77 -8.47
N ALA A 135 -38.35 -22.69 -9.18
CA ALA A 135 -37.91 -22.42 -10.54
C ALA A 135 -36.42 -22.00 -10.60
N ILE A 136 -35.92 -21.33 -9.56
CA ILE A 136 -34.50 -20.95 -9.44
C ILE A 136 -33.65 -22.20 -9.16
N TYR A 137 -34.16 -23.11 -8.33
CA TYR A 137 -33.49 -24.39 -8.06
C TYR A 137 -33.40 -25.26 -9.32
N GLU A 138 -34.47 -25.34 -10.11
CA GLU A 138 -34.51 -26.12 -11.35
C GLU A 138 -33.51 -25.58 -12.41
N ALA A 139 -33.40 -24.26 -12.54
CA ALA A 139 -32.43 -23.61 -13.43
C ALA A 139 -30.98 -23.90 -13.04
N LEU A 140 -30.67 -23.92 -11.73
CA LEU A 140 -29.35 -24.26 -11.20
C LEU A 140 -28.99 -25.75 -11.36
N THR A 141 -29.97 -26.65 -11.42
CA THR A 141 -29.74 -28.07 -11.68
C THR A 141 -29.56 -28.40 -13.16
N ASN A 142 -30.25 -27.71 -14.07
CA ASN A 142 -30.21 -28.03 -15.50
C ASN A 142 -28.95 -27.52 -16.23
N THR A 143 -28.17 -26.63 -15.61
CA THR A 143 -26.97 -26.04 -16.21
C THR A 143 -25.75 -26.97 -16.29
N SER A 144 -25.80 -28.18 -15.73
CA SER A 144 -24.65 -29.10 -15.72
C SER A 144 -24.41 -29.85 -17.03
N SER A 145 -25.27 -29.70 -18.04
CA SER A 145 -25.20 -30.49 -19.28
C SER A 145 -24.57 -29.78 -20.48
N VAL A 146 -24.20 -28.49 -20.35
CA VAL A 146 -23.85 -27.63 -21.50
C VAL A 146 -22.41 -27.08 -21.46
N ILE A 147 -21.60 -27.40 -20.45
CA ILE A 147 -20.27 -26.79 -20.26
C ILE A 147 -19.15 -27.81 -20.46
N SER A 148 -18.11 -27.45 -21.24
CA SER A 148 -16.98 -28.33 -21.58
C SER A 148 -16.14 -28.75 -20.38
N ASP A 149 -15.59 -29.97 -20.42
CA ASP A 149 -15.00 -30.73 -19.29
C ASP A 149 -13.97 -29.97 -18.42
N ASP A 150 -13.18 -29.04 -18.98
CA ASP A 150 -12.19 -28.27 -18.20
C ASP A 150 -12.81 -27.12 -17.36
N LEU A 151 -13.93 -26.55 -17.83
CA LEU A 151 -14.64 -25.48 -17.12
C LEU A 151 -15.68 -26.07 -16.14
N ALA A 152 -16.21 -27.25 -16.44
CA ALA A 152 -17.10 -28.01 -15.57
C ALA A 152 -16.44 -28.29 -14.21
N ASN A 153 -15.17 -28.71 -14.19
CA ASN A 153 -14.47 -29.02 -12.94
C ASN A 153 -14.22 -27.80 -12.03
N THR A 154 -14.01 -26.61 -12.60
CA THR A 154 -13.80 -25.37 -11.81
C THR A 154 -15.12 -24.77 -11.33
N VAL A 155 -16.18 -24.89 -12.14
CA VAL A 155 -17.53 -24.43 -11.78
C VAL A 155 -18.15 -25.37 -10.75
N ASP A 156 -17.97 -26.70 -10.87
CA ASP A 156 -18.51 -27.67 -9.90
C ASP A 156 -17.85 -27.53 -8.53
N LEU A 157 -16.52 -27.33 -8.45
CA LEU A 157 -15.83 -27.09 -7.18
C LEU A 157 -16.30 -25.78 -6.49
N LYS A 158 -16.52 -24.71 -7.26
CA LYS A 158 -17.04 -23.44 -6.72
C LYS A 158 -18.51 -23.55 -6.32
N LYS A 159 -19.32 -24.29 -7.08
CA LYS A 159 -20.73 -24.56 -6.79
C LYS A 159 -20.88 -25.38 -5.52
N GLU A 160 -20.08 -26.43 -5.36
CA GLU A 160 -20.10 -27.30 -4.19
C GLU A 160 -19.62 -26.55 -2.93
N TYR A 161 -18.62 -25.67 -3.05
CA TYR A 161 -18.20 -24.78 -1.97
C TYR A 161 -19.30 -23.78 -1.57
N LEU A 162 -19.93 -23.10 -2.54
CA LEU A 162 -21.00 -22.14 -2.26
C LEU A 162 -22.24 -22.82 -1.67
N LEU A 163 -22.66 -23.98 -2.20
CA LEU A 163 -23.78 -24.74 -1.65
C LEU A 163 -23.49 -25.25 -0.23
N TYR A 164 -22.25 -25.69 0.04
CA TYR A 164 -21.82 -26.07 1.38
C TYR A 164 -21.84 -24.88 2.35
N GLU A 165 -21.36 -23.71 1.93
CA GLU A 165 -21.30 -22.51 2.75
C GLU A 165 -22.71 -21.95 3.03
N PHE A 166 -23.61 -21.96 2.05
CA PHE A 166 -25.02 -21.60 2.21
C PHE A 166 -25.78 -22.55 3.15
N GLN A 167 -25.55 -23.86 3.04
CA GLN A 167 -26.23 -24.84 3.89
C GLN A 167 -25.73 -24.79 5.34
N ASN A 168 -24.44 -24.52 5.56
CA ASN A 168 -23.86 -24.54 6.91
C ASN A 168 -23.84 -23.17 7.61
N PHE A 169 -23.93 -22.07 6.86
CA PHE A 169 -23.92 -20.71 7.38
C PHE A 169 -25.02 -19.84 6.74
N PRO A 170 -26.30 -20.06 7.09
CA PRO A 170 -27.45 -19.36 6.48
C PRO A 170 -27.51 -17.85 6.79
N GLU A 171 -26.62 -17.35 7.65
CA GLU A 171 -26.52 -15.93 8.00
C GLU A 171 -25.43 -15.19 7.21
N ILE A 172 -24.67 -15.87 6.35
CA ILE A 172 -23.70 -15.18 5.49
C ILE A 172 -24.47 -14.41 4.42
N ASP A 173 -24.56 -13.12 4.63
CA ASP A 173 -25.12 -12.17 3.68
C ASP A 173 -24.31 -12.24 2.38
N ILE A 174 -25.00 -12.57 1.29
CA ILE A 174 -24.45 -12.62 -0.07
C ILE A 174 -23.69 -11.33 -0.38
N SER A 175 -24.13 -10.19 0.17
CA SER A 175 -23.44 -8.91 0.04
C SER A 175 -21.99 -8.95 0.52
N THR A 176 -21.70 -9.74 1.57
CA THR A 176 -20.37 -9.88 2.15
C THR A 176 -19.46 -10.70 1.25
N ILE A 177 -19.98 -11.80 0.67
CA ILE A 177 -19.24 -12.62 -0.28
C ILE A 177 -18.92 -11.81 -1.55
N LEU A 178 -19.88 -11.03 -2.05
CA LEU A 178 -19.66 -10.16 -3.21
C LEU A 178 -18.66 -9.03 -2.92
N SER A 179 -18.56 -8.56 -1.67
CA SER A 179 -17.67 -7.46 -1.30
C SER A 179 -16.19 -7.83 -1.22
N ILE A 180 -15.87 -9.12 -1.08
CA ILE A 180 -14.49 -9.62 -1.00
C ILE A 180 -13.95 -10.09 -2.35
N MET A 181 -14.81 -10.16 -3.38
CA MET A 181 -14.41 -10.55 -4.72
C MET A 181 -13.71 -9.39 -5.43
N SER A 182 -12.70 -9.72 -6.22
CA SER A 182 -12.16 -8.76 -7.18
C SER A 182 -13.17 -8.47 -8.29
N GLU A 183 -13.01 -7.33 -8.96
CA GLU A 183 -13.93 -6.87 -10.02
C GLU A 183 -14.03 -7.92 -11.15
N ASP A 184 -12.89 -8.50 -11.57
CA ASP A 184 -12.84 -9.58 -12.56
C ASP A 184 -13.56 -10.85 -12.11
N GLU A 185 -13.50 -11.19 -10.82
CA GLU A 185 -14.20 -12.37 -10.27
C GLU A 185 -15.71 -12.12 -10.19
N PHE A 186 -16.12 -10.90 -9.86
CA PHE A 186 -17.51 -10.49 -9.80
C PHE A 186 -18.13 -10.52 -11.20
N GLU A 187 -17.47 -9.94 -12.21
CA GLU A 187 -17.94 -9.98 -13.59
C GLU A 187 -18.08 -11.40 -14.12
N ASN A 188 -17.11 -12.28 -13.82
CA ASN A 188 -17.20 -13.70 -14.17
C ASN A 188 -18.37 -14.39 -13.47
N PHE A 189 -18.60 -14.11 -12.18
CA PHE A 189 -19.70 -14.69 -11.41
C PHE A 189 -21.07 -14.26 -11.97
N VAL A 190 -21.24 -12.97 -12.26
CA VAL A 190 -22.44 -12.43 -12.90
C VAL A 190 -22.63 -13.03 -14.28
N GLY A 191 -21.56 -13.17 -15.07
CA GLY A 191 -21.59 -13.80 -16.39
C GLY A 191 -22.10 -15.25 -16.35
N VAL A 192 -21.67 -16.03 -15.35
CA VAL A 192 -22.14 -17.41 -15.14
C VAL A 192 -23.62 -17.46 -14.72
N LEU A 193 -24.08 -16.51 -13.89
CA LEU A 193 -25.51 -16.39 -13.53
C LEU A 193 -26.38 -16.01 -14.74
N TYR A 194 -25.92 -15.10 -15.60
CA TYR A 194 -26.65 -14.74 -16.82
C TYR A 194 -26.70 -15.90 -17.81
N ALA A 195 -25.58 -16.60 -18.01
CA ALA A 195 -25.51 -17.74 -18.92
C ALA A 195 -26.36 -18.95 -18.45
N SER A 196 -26.65 -19.05 -17.16
CA SER A 196 -27.51 -20.10 -16.58
C SER A 196 -29.00 -19.76 -16.58
N SER A 197 -29.37 -18.52 -16.90
CA SER A 197 -30.76 -18.04 -16.98
C SER A 197 -31.35 -18.05 -18.40
N LEU A 198 -30.57 -18.48 -19.40
CA LEU A 198 -30.93 -18.65 -20.81
C LEU A 198 -31.00 -20.13 -21.17
#